data_AF-A0A0D0CIH8-F1
#
_entry.id   AF-A0A0D0CIH8-F1
#
_cell.length_a   1.000
_cell.length_b   1.000
_cell.length_c   1.000
_cell.angle_alpha   90.00
_cell.angle_beta   90.00
_cell.angle_gamma   90.00
#
_symmetry.space_group_name_H-M   'P 1'
#
loop_
_entity.id
_entity.type
_entity.pdbx_description
1 polymer ?
#
loop_
_entity_poly.entity_id
_entity_poly.type
_entity_poly.pdbx_seq_one_letter_code
_entity_poly.pdbx_strand_id
1 'polypeptide(L)'
;LFCPTCPQPGINIYPDVTNDLSNWKYNWTLIMDGNFKAEHLYDRQTEGQVWLMDGLGFMVSRSPYHKYLAATNHSLERSPCNNHRAVNQANYLHAQLEATGIRAMACACHGCFVPHSVVDFQKGERQVNMDYSLVNALQYNMQGIRCVINFYVVNCTYMRKLRQRVGNNKFLKFPMEMEIVLGIRIWHVHGHQPQCF
;
A
#
# COMPACT_ATOMS: atom_id res chain seq x y z
N LEU A 1 -1.12 14.81 -10.41
CA LEU A 1 -2.28 14.06 -10.96
C LEU A 1 -2.03 12.56 -10.75
N PHE A 2 -2.97 11.79 -10.20
CA PHE A 2 -2.82 10.33 -10.01
C PHE A 2 -3.30 9.53 -11.24
N CYS A 3 -4.61 9.47 -11.43
CA CYS A 3 -5.26 8.74 -12.53
C CYS A 3 -6.28 9.69 -13.17
N PRO A 4 -6.12 10.08 -14.45
CA PRO A 4 -6.94 11.13 -15.08
C PRO A 4 -8.45 10.86 -15.03
N THR A 5 -8.84 9.59 -15.06
CA THR A 5 -10.23 9.13 -15.06
C THR A 5 -10.77 8.83 -13.66
N CYS A 6 -9.92 8.73 -12.64
CA CYS A 6 -10.39 8.56 -11.26
C CYS A 6 -10.86 9.89 -10.66
N PRO A 7 -11.85 9.84 -9.76
CA PRO A 7 -12.28 10.99 -8.97
C PRO A 7 -11.11 11.74 -8.33
N GLN A 8 -10.91 13.01 -8.64
CA GLN A 8 -9.92 13.88 -8.00
C GLN A 8 -10.61 15.21 -7.68
N PRO A 9 -11.09 15.38 -6.44
CA PRO A 9 -11.78 16.59 -6.00
C PRO A 9 -10.93 17.84 -6.25
N GLY A 10 -11.55 18.87 -6.82
CA GLY A 10 -10.88 20.11 -7.24
C GLY A 10 -10.14 20.02 -8.59
N ILE A 11 -10.11 18.86 -9.25
CA ILE A 11 -9.50 18.67 -10.57
C ILE A 11 -10.54 18.27 -11.61
N ASN A 12 -11.12 17.08 -11.46
CA ASN A 12 -12.14 16.53 -12.38
C ASN A 12 -13.46 16.22 -11.66
N ILE A 13 -13.54 16.54 -10.36
CA ILE A 13 -14.75 16.46 -9.55
C ILE A 13 -14.93 17.76 -8.81
N TYR A 14 -16.14 18.32 -8.94
CA TYR A 14 -16.57 19.52 -8.25
C TYR A 14 -17.72 19.16 -7.29
N PRO A 15 -17.81 19.81 -6.12
CA PRO A 15 -18.89 19.55 -5.17
C PRO A 15 -20.25 19.75 -5.83
N ASP A 16 -21.12 18.75 -5.76
CA ASP A 16 -22.51 18.92 -6.15
C ASP A 16 -23.35 19.47 -4.98
N VAL A 17 -24.54 20.00 -5.31
CA VAL A 17 -25.45 20.63 -4.34
C VAL A 17 -25.98 19.62 -3.31
N THR A 18 -26.02 18.33 -3.67
CA THR A 18 -26.60 17.25 -2.86
C THR A 18 -25.64 16.71 -1.80
N ASN A 19 -24.32 16.87 -1.99
CA ASN A 19 -23.27 16.30 -1.14
C ASN A 19 -23.51 14.80 -0.86
N ASP A 20 -24.12 14.10 -1.82
CA ASP A 20 -24.43 12.68 -1.69
C ASP A 20 -23.16 11.87 -1.99
N LEU A 21 -22.41 11.69 -0.91
CA LEU A 21 -21.11 11.05 -0.89
C LEU A 21 -21.19 9.51 -0.94
N SER A 22 -22.42 8.95 -0.96
CA SER A 22 -22.64 7.53 -1.25
C SER A 22 -22.50 7.21 -2.74
N ASN A 23 -22.40 8.25 -3.58
CA ASN A 23 -22.26 8.08 -5.01
C ASN A 23 -20.89 7.50 -5.36
N TRP A 24 -20.89 6.33 -6.01
CA TRP A 24 -19.70 5.62 -6.50
C TRP A 24 -18.74 6.51 -7.29
N LYS A 25 -19.23 7.59 -7.90
CA LYS A 25 -18.43 8.58 -8.61
C LYS A 25 -17.36 9.25 -7.74
N TYR A 26 -17.47 9.20 -6.41
CA TYR A 26 -16.50 9.75 -5.46
C TYR A 26 -15.57 8.69 -4.84
N ASN A 27 -15.63 7.44 -5.30
CA ASN A 27 -14.88 6.34 -4.69
C ASN A 27 -13.57 6.08 -5.43
N TRP A 28 -12.52 5.79 -4.68
CA TRP A 28 -11.27 5.29 -5.25
C TRP A 28 -11.25 3.78 -5.25
N THR A 29 -10.89 3.18 -6.38
CA THR A 29 -10.62 1.74 -6.45
C THR A 29 -9.12 1.52 -6.56
N LEU A 30 -8.51 1.06 -5.48
CA LEU A 30 -7.08 0.83 -5.36
C LEU A 30 -6.76 -0.67 -5.39
N ILE A 31 -5.60 -1.00 -5.92
CA ILE A 31 -5.01 -2.33 -5.84
C ILE A 31 -3.61 -2.22 -5.23
N MET A 32 -3.29 -3.17 -4.34
CA MET A 32 -1.99 -3.29 -3.68
C MET A 32 -1.35 -4.59 -4.12
N ASP A 33 -0.14 -4.52 -4.66
CA ASP A 33 0.60 -5.70 -5.11
C ASP A 33 2.11 -5.51 -4.97
N GLY A 34 2.82 -6.63 -4.83
CA GLY A 34 4.26 -6.70 -4.63
C GLY A 34 4.98 -7.33 -5.83
N ASN A 35 6.06 -6.71 -6.28
CA ASN A 35 7.00 -7.28 -7.24
C ASN A 35 8.27 -7.75 -6.51
N PHE A 36 8.37 -9.05 -6.30
CA PHE A 36 9.50 -9.72 -5.62
C PHE A 36 10.74 -9.93 -6.50
N LYS A 37 10.70 -9.48 -7.77
CA LYS A 37 11.84 -9.55 -8.69
C LYS A 37 12.51 -8.19 -8.90
N ALA A 38 11.92 -7.12 -8.38
CA ALA A 38 12.52 -5.78 -8.38
C ALA A 38 13.58 -5.68 -7.28
N GLU A 39 14.64 -6.47 -7.43
CA GLU A 39 15.72 -6.57 -6.45
C GLU A 39 16.70 -5.42 -6.59
N HIS A 40 17.23 -4.96 -5.46
CA HIS A 40 18.30 -3.98 -5.39
C HIS A 40 19.42 -4.54 -4.52
N LEU A 41 20.61 -4.69 -5.11
CA LEU A 41 21.83 -5.09 -4.41
C LEU A 41 22.36 -3.95 -3.54
N TYR A 42 22.99 -4.28 -2.41
CA TYR A 42 23.82 -3.31 -1.73
C TYR A 42 24.91 -2.80 -2.65
N ASP A 43 25.10 -1.48 -2.66
CA ASP A 43 26.25 -0.90 -3.32
C ASP A 43 27.55 -1.32 -2.60
N ARG A 44 28.62 -1.47 -3.37
CA ARG A 44 29.97 -1.72 -2.86
C ARG A 44 30.52 -0.51 -2.11
N GLN A 45 30.09 0.70 -2.48
CA GLN A 45 30.50 1.95 -1.85
C GLN A 45 29.28 2.77 -1.44
N THR A 46 28.99 2.80 -0.14
CA THR A 46 27.84 3.52 0.42
C THR A 46 28.14 5.00 0.65
N GLU A 47 29.42 5.38 0.78
CA GLU A 47 29.86 6.76 0.96
C GLU A 47 29.75 7.54 -0.36
N GLY A 48 29.04 8.69 -0.32
CA GLY A 48 28.88 9.59 -1.48
C GLY A 48 27.66 9.30 -2.37
N GLN A 49 26.79 8.35 -2.00
CA GLN A 49 25.58 8.04 -2.76
C GLN A 49 24.57 9.19 -2.75
N VAL A 50 24.11 9.58 -3.94
CA VAL A 50 23.11 10.64 -4.14
C VAL A 50 21.88 10.08 -4.83
N TRP A 51 20.72 10.30 -4.23
CA TRP A 51 19.43 9.87 -4.76
C TRP A 51 18.89 10.96 -5.69
N LEU A 52 18.87 10.69 -7.00
CA LEU A 52 18.50 11.68 -8.01
C LEU A 52 17.05 12.18 -7.87
N MET A 53 16.15 11.31 -7.39
CA MET A 53 14.71 11.55 -7.35
C MET A 53 14.11 11.05 -6.02
N ASP A 54 14.79 11.29 -4.89
CA ASP A 54 14.32 10.80 -3.57
C ASP A 54 12.92 11.32 -3.25
N GLY A 55 11.98 10.39 -3.08
CA GLY A 55 10.59 10.70 -2.82
C GLY A 55 9.86 11.42 -3.96
N LEU A 56 10.42 11.47 -5.17
CA LEU A 56 9.76 12.01 -6.35
C LEU A 56 9.12 10.90 -7.19
N GLY A 57 8.14 11.28 -8.01
CA GLY A 57 7.39 10.33 -8.83
C GLY A 57 6.58 9.36 -7.96
N PHE A 58 6.84 8.07 -8.10
CA PHE A 58 6.06 7.03 -7.42
C PHE A 58 6.67 6.57 -6.10
N MET A 59 7.99 6.69 -5.91
CA MET A 59 8.68 6.19 -4.73
C MET A 59 8.42 7.09 -3.52
N VAL A 60 8.36 6.49 -2.34
CA VAL A 60 8.40 7.25 -1.08
C VAL A 60 9.79 7.81 -0.82
N SER A 61 9.89 8.86 0.00
CA SER A 61 11.20 9.34 0.45
C SER A 61 11.90 8.29 1.32
N ARG A 62 13.18 8.04 1.03
CA ARG A 62 13.98 7.01 1.68
C ARG A 62 14.12 7.26 3.18
N SER A 63 14.53 8.47 3.58
CA SER A 63 14.84 8.77 4.98
C SER A 63 13.63 8.64 5.92
N PRO A 64 12.45 9.22 5.64
CA PRO A 64 11.25 9.02 6.45
C PRO A 64 10.81 7.56 6.52
N TYR A 65 10.88 6.83 5.40
CA TYR A 65 10.50 5.43 5.35
C TYR A 65 11.41 4.54 6.19
N HIS A 66 12.73 4.72 6.11
CA HIS A 66 13.68 3.96 6.92
C HIS A 66 13.54 4.26 8.42
N LYS A 67 13.27 5.53 8.79
CA LYS A 67 12.94 5.89 10.18
C LYS A 67 11.69 5.17 10.67
N TYR A 68 10.64 5.11 9.84
CA TYR A 68 9.43 4.35 10.14
C TYR A 68 9.72 2.86 10.35
N LEU A 69 10.46 2.24 9.44
CA LEU A 69 10.79 0.82 9.51
C LEU A 69 11.60 0.48 10.77
N ALA A 70 12.60 1.30 11.10
CA ALA A 70 13.44 1.11 12.28
C ALA A 70 12.67 1.27 13.59
N ALA A 71 11.69 2.18 13.63
CA ALA A 71 10.91 2.47 14.83
C ALA A 71 9.65 1.60 14.98
N THR A 72 9.28 0.82 13.96
CA THR A 72 8.06 0.02 13.96
C THR A 72 8.36 -1.45 14.25
N ASN A 73 8.04 -1.88 15.47
CA ASN A 73 8.03 -3.29 15.81
C ASN A 73 6.94 -4.00 15.00
N HIS A 74 7.33 -5.05 14.27
CA HIS A 74 6.40 -5.87 13.51
C HIS A 74 6.63 -7.34 13.82
N SER A 75 5.56 -8.03 14.19
CA SER A 75 5.55 -9.48 14.32
C SER A 75 5.02 -10.09 13.02
N LEU A 76 5.56 -11.26 12.67
CA LEU A 76 5.01 -12.07 11.59
C LEU A 76 3.67 -12.64 12.06
N GLU A 77 2.58 -12.12 11.50
CA GLU A 77 1.26 -12.71 11.72
C GLU A 77 0.99 -13.78 10.67
N ARG A 78 0.78 -15.02 11.14
CA ARG A 78 0.36 -16.10 10.25
C ARG A 78 -1.09 -15.89 9.84
N SER A 79 -1.34 -15.91 8.54
CA SER A 79 -2.70 -15.87 8.01
C SER A 79 -3.42 -17.20 8.28
N PRO A 80 -4.66 -17.20 8.81
CA PRO A 80 -5.45 -18.43 8.99
C PRO A 80 -6.03 -19.00 7.68
N CYS A 81 -5.95 -18.28 6.55
CA CYS A 81 -6.44 -18.75 5.25
C CYS A 81 -5.58 -19.88 4.66
N ASN A 82 -6.10 -20.55 3.63
CA ASN A 82 -5.44 -21.70 3.02
C ASN A 82 -4.11 -21.27 2.39
N ASN A 83 -3.04 -21.85 2.93
CA ASN A 83 -1.63 -21.73 2.55
C ASN A 83 -1.33 -20.80 1.34
N HIS A 84 -1.27 -19.48 1.56
CA HIS A 84 -0.68 -18.57 0.58
C HIS A 84 0.84 -18.78 0.58
N ARG A 85 1.29 -19.81 -0.14
CA ARG A 85 2.70 -20.16 -0.33
C ARG A 85 3.53 -18.97 -0.83
N ALA A 86 2.90 -18.06 -1.56
CA ALA A 86 3.48 -16.81 -2.07
C ALA A 86 4.03 -15.88 -0.96
N VAL A 87 3.31 -15.71 0.15
CA VAL A 87 3.76 -14.84 1.27
C VAL A 87 4.90 -15.51 2.06
N ASN A 88 4.88 -16.84 2.16
CA ASN A 88 5.85 -17.59 2.97
C ASN A 88 7.20 -17.82 2.25
N GLN A 89 7.21 -17.98 0.92
CA GLN A 89 8.46 -18.21 0.15
C GLN A 89 9.27 -16.93 -0.11
N ALA A 90 8.64 -15.75 -0.13
CA ALA A 90 9.30 -14.49 -0.45
C ALA A 90 10.17 -13.89 0.68
N ASN A 91 10.22 -14.53 1.86
CA ASN A 91 10.92 -14.02 3.04
C ASN A 91 12.35 -14.55 3.21
N TYR A 92 12.96 -15.08 2.15
CA TYR A 92 14.35 -15.53 2.21
C TYR A 92 15.28 -14.31 2.29
N LEU A 93 16.16 -14.28 3.30
CA LEU A 93 17.19 -13.25 3.41
C LEU A 93 18.27 -13.53 2.37
N HIS A 94 18.42 -12.64 1.40
CA HIS A 94 19.59 -12.61 0.54
C HIS A 94 20.54 -11.55 1.10
N ALA A 95 21.66 -11.98 1.68
CA ALA A 95 22.61 -11.09 2.37
C ALA A 95 23.19 -9.96 1.47
N GLN A 96 23.04 -10.08 0.15
CA GLN A 96 23.54 -9.13 -0.83
C GLN A 96 22.49 -8.08 -1.25
N LEU A 97 21.21 -8.24 -0.88
CA LEU A 97 20.12 -7.36 -1.30
C LEU A 97 19.81 -6.29 -0.24
N GLU A 98 19.81 -5.04 -0.64
CA GLU A 98 19.22 -3.92 0.10
C GLU A 98 17.68 -3.98 0.03
N ALA A 99 17.16 -4.31 -1.16
CA ALA A 99 15.74 -4.53 -1.38
C ALA A 99 15.49 -5.87 -2.10
N THR A 100 14.54 -6.66 -1.60
CA THR A 100 14.13 -7.94 -2.17
C THR A 100 12.92 -7.80 -3.11
N GLY A 101 12.58 -6.58 -3.50
CA GLY A 101 11.36 -6.26 -4.24
C GLY A 101 10.77 -4.91 -3.84
N ILE A 102 9.67 -4.58 -4.49
CA ILE A 102 8.91 -3.35 -4.24
C ILE A 102 7.41 -3.65 -4.12
N ARG A 103 6.67 -2.77 -3.46
CA ARG A 103 5.21 -2.73 -3.49
C ARG A 103 4.73 -1.43 -4.09
N ALA A 104 3.70 -1.51 -4.93
CA ALA A 104 3.02 -0.35 -5.47
C ALA A 104 1.53 -0.34 -5.10
N MET A 105 0.99 0.87 -5.00
CA MET A 105 -0.45 1.10 -5.03
C MET A 105 -0.81 1.62 -6.42
N ALA A 106 -1.87 1.08 -7.01
CA ALA A 106 -2.35 1.52 -8.31
C ALA A 106 -3.87 1.67 -8.33
N CYS A 107 -4.37 2.41 -9.31
CA CYS A 107 -5.78 2.36 -9.68
C CYS A 107 -6.09 0.93 -10.17
N ALA A 108 -7.05 0.26 -9.55
CA ALA A 108 -7.43 -1.08 -9.96
C ALA A 108 -8.08 -1.12 -11.35
N CYS A 109 -8.69 0.00 -11.79
CA CYS A 109 -9.38 0.08 -13.07
C CYS A 109 -8.44 0.43 -14.23
N HIS A 110 -7.48 1.33 -14.00
CA HIS A 110 -6.69 1.94 -15.07
C HIS A 110 -5.18 1.66 -14.96
N GLY A 111 -4.72 1.01 -13.88
CA GLY A 111 -3.32 0.65 -13.69
C GLY A 111 -2.36 1.82 -13.39
N CYS A 112 -2.86 3.05 -13.28
CA CYS A 112 -2.03 4.20 -12.90
C CYS A 112 -1.48 4.01 -11.48
N PHE A 113 -0.18 4.21 -11.27
CA PHE A 113 0.42 4.13 -9.94
C PHE A 113 0.14 5.39 -9.12
N VAL A 114 -0.15 5.21 -7.83
CA VAL A 114 -0.34 6.32 -6.90
C VAL A 114 1.03 6.93 -6.61
N PRO A 115 1.24 8.24 -6.85
CA PRO A 115 2.49 8.90 -6.51
C PRO A 115 2.83 8.78 -5.02
N HIS A 116 4.13 8.79 -4.71
CA HIS A 116 4.65 8.69 -3.34
C HIS A 116 4.15 7.49 -2.54
N SER A 117 3.82 6.37 -3.20
CA SER A 117 3.29 5.18 -2.53
C SER A 117 4.12 3.92 -2.78
N VAL A 118 5.13 3.95 -3.65
CA VAL A 118 5.95 2.77 -3.93
C VAL A 118 7.02 2.64 -2.85
N VAL A 119 7.16 1.44 -2.29
CA VAL A 119 8.07 1.15 -1.18
C VAL A 119 8.91 -0.08 -1.44
N ASP A 120 10.15 -0.06 -0.95
CA ASP A 120 11.05 -1.21 -1.02
C ASP A 120 10.78 -2.23 0.09
N PHE A 121 10.98 -3.51 -0.23
CA PHE A 121 10.97 -4.64 0.69
C PHE A 121 12.36 -4.91 1.23
N GLN A 122 12.56 -4.84 2.55
CA GLN A 122 13.87 -5.17 3.15
C GLN A 122 14.06 -6.69 3.31
N LYS A 123 12.94 -7.43 3.40
CA LYS A 123 12.91 -8.88 3.54
C LYS A 123 11.50 -9.36 3.20
N GLY A 124 11.24 -9.50 1.91
CA GLY A 124 9.92 -9.83 1.39
C GLY A 124 8.85 -8.79 1.75
N GLU A 125 7.61 -9.14 1.45
CA GLU A 125 6.46 -8.31 1.77
C GLU A 125 6.10 -8.46 3.24
N ARG A 126 6.14 -7.36 3.99
CA ARG A 126 5.70 -7.30 5.39
C ARG A 126 4.57 -6.30 5.52
N GLN A 127 3.70 -6.52 6.52
CA GLN A 127 2.58 -5.62 6.78
C GLN A 127 3.03 -4.16 6.99
N VAL A 128 4.21 -3.92 7.55
CA VAL A 128 4.78 -2.56 7.68
C VAL A 128 5.02 -1.87 6.34
N ASN A 129 5.48 -2.62 5.33
CA ASN A 129 5.64 -2.09 3.98
C ASN A 129 4.25 -1.72 3.42
N MET A 130 3.26 -2.61 3.66
CA MET A 130 1.90 -2.42 3.19
C MET A 130 1.17 -1.25 3.87
N ASP A 131 1.37 -1.06 5.17
CA ASP A 131 0.77 0.02 5.92
C ASP A 131 1.32 1.37 5.44
N TYR A 132 2.65 1.50 5.33
CA TYR A 132 3.28 2.76 4.91
C TYR A 132 2.80 3.19 3.52
N SER A 133 2.82 2.27 2.57
CA SER A 133 2.45 2.58 1.18
C SER A 133 0.94 2.82 1.00
N LEU A 134 0.08 2.14 1.79
CA LEU A 134 -1.37 2.39 1.75
C LEU A 134 -1.66 3.77 2.34
N VAL A 135 -1.07 4.10 3.48
CA VAL A 135 -1.27 5.39 4.14
C VAL A 135 -0.83 6.55 3.26
N ASN A 136 0.32 6.45 2.60
CA ASN A 136 0.73 7.50 1.66
C ASN A 136 -0.23 7.63 0.48
N ALA A 137 -0.72 6.51 -0.07
CA ALA A 137 -1.74 6.55 -1.13
C ALA A 137 -3.04 7.22 -0.65
N LEU A 138 -3.49 6.94 0.58
CA LEU A 138 -4.67 7.55 1.20
C LEU A 138 -4.47 9.00 1.63
N GLN A 139 -3.25 9.52 1.60
CA GLN A 139 -2.96 10.95 1.83
C GLN A 139 -2.82 11.73 0.52
N TYR A 140 -2.55 11.05 -0.60
CA TYR A 140 -2.30 11.71 -1.88
C TYR A 140 -3.60 12.20 -2.53
N ASN A 141 -3.87 13.51 -2.48
CA ASN A 141 -5.03 14.15 -3.12
C ASN A 141 -6.40 13.53 -2.75
N MET A 142 -6.53 13.10 -1.49
CA MET A 142 -7.73 12.41 -0.98
C MET A 142 -8.77 13.33 -0.31
N GLN A 143 -8.60 14.64 -0.39
CA GLN A 143 -9.55 15.59 0.19
C GLN A 143 -10.93 15.39 -0.45
N GLY A 144 -11.96 15.13 0.35
CA GLY A 144 -13.33 14.90 -0.14
C GLY A 144 -13.65 13.46 -0.54
N ILE A 145 -12.66 12.56 -0.62
CA ILE A 145 -12.89 11.13 -0.83
C ILE A 145 -13.22 10.49 0.52
N ARG A 146 -14.38 9.84 0.62
CA ARG A 146 -14.85 9.19 1.86
C ARG A 146 -14.83 7.67 1.82
N CYS A 147 -14.80 7.07 0.63
CA CYS A 147 -14.82 5.63 0.46
C CYS A 147 -13.72 5.17 -0.51
N VAL A 148 -13.00 4.13 -0.12
CA VAL A 148 -11.95 3.49 -0.91
C VAL A 148 -12.21 2.00 -0.98
N ILE A 149 -12.36 1.47 -2.19
CA ILE A 149 -12.37 0.03 -2.43
C ILE A 149 -10.93 -0.40 -2.64
N ASN A 150 -10.40 -1.19 -1.73
CA ASN A 150 -9.01 -1.62 -1.77
C ASN A 150 -8.90 -3.12 -2.04
N PHE A 151 -8.18 -3.49 -3.10
CA PHE A 151 -7.90 -4.87 -3.47
C PHE A 151 -6.50 -5.32 -3.04
N TYR A 152 -6.42 -6.46 -2.38
CA TYR A 152 -5.15 -7.09 -2.01
C TYR A 152 -5.36 -8.57 -1.67
N VAL A 153 -4.35 -9.37 -2.00
CA VAL A 153 -4.41 -10.83 -1.92
C VAL A 153 -4.74 -11.33 -0.51
N VAL A 154 -4.24 -10.70 0.55
CA VAL A 154 -4.52 -11.14 1.94
C VAL A 154 -5.35 -10.14 2.73
N ASN A 155 -6.21 -9.36 2.05
CA ASN A 155 -7.05 -8.33 2.67
C ASN A 155 -7.90 -8.84 3.84
N CYS A 156 -8.42 -10.07 3.77
CA CYS A 156 -9.23 -10.67 4.82
C CYS A 156 -8.51 -10.76 6.19
N THR A 157 -7.18 -10.80 6.18
CA THR A 157 -6.36 -10.81 7.41
C THR A 157 -5.74 -9.45 7.66
N TYR A 158 -5.23 -8.81 6.61
CA TYR A 158 -4.54 -7.53 6.68
C TYR A 158 -5.39 -6.40 7.26
N MET A 159 -6.64 -6.27 6.79
CA MET A 159 -7.52 -5.14 7.14
C MET A 159 -8.00 -5.19 8.59
N ARG A 160 -8.13 -6.39 9.19
CA ARG A 160 -8.64 -6.59 10.55
C ARG A 160 -7.86 -5.80 11.60
N LYS A 161 -6.55 -5.66 11.40
CA LYS A 161 -5.66 -4.95 12.33
C LYS A 161 -5.10 -3.64 11.76
N LEU A 162 -5.46 -3.26 10.52
CA LEU A 162 -4.92 -2.05 9.89
C LEU A 162 -5.12 -0.81 10.76
N ARG A 163 -6.36 -0.57 11.20
CA ARG A 163 -6.70 0.59 12.03
C ARG A 163 -5.95 0.59 13.36
N GLN A 164 -5.77 -0.57 13.98
CA GLN A 164 -4.98 -0.73 15.20
C GLN A 164 -3.49 -0.43 14.94
N ARG A 165 -2.91 -0.99 13.87
CA ARG A 165 -1.50 -0.77 13.50
C ARG A 165 -1.22 0.71 13.20
N VAL A 166 -2.10 1.37 12.46
CA VAL A 166 -1.98 2.80 12.16
C VAL A 166 -2.21 3.65 13.40
N GLY A 167 -3.25 3.40 14.19
CA GLY A 167 -3.55 4.17 15.40
C GLY A 167 -2.45 4.11 16.46
N ASN A 168 -1.72 2.99 16.54
CA ASN A 168 -0.59 2.80 17.46
C ASN A 168 0.75 3.29 16.88
N ASN A 169 0.78 3.87 15.68
CA ASN A 169 2.00 4.25 15.00
C ASN A 169 2.08 5.78 14.77
N LYS A 170 3.13 6.41 15.31
CA LYS A 170 3.31 7.86 15.22
C LYS A 170 3.60 8.40 13.81
N PHE A 171 4.06 7.54 12.89
CA PHE A 171 4.42 7.93 11.52
C PHE A 171 3.25 7.83 10.54
N LEU A 172 2.22 7.05 10.88
CA LEU A 172 1.11 6.73 9.99
C LEU A 172 -0.14 7.49 10.42
N LYS A 173 -0.82 8.14 9.48
CA LYS A 173 -2.08 8.84 9.75
C LYS A 173 -2.97 8.78 8.51
N PHE A 174 -4.20 8.31 8.64
CA PHE A 174 -5.23 8.50 7.61
C PHE A 174 -6.57 8.79 8.30
N PRO A 175 -7.55 9.39 7.61
CA PRO A 175 -8.84 9.72 8.21
C PRO A 175 -9.55 8.45 8.72
N MET A 176 -9.82 8.37 10.03
CA MET A 176 -10.39 7.17 10.66
C MET A 176 -11.86 6.96 10.29
N GLU A 177 -12.53 8.00 9.84
CA GLU A 177 -13.88 8.03 9.30
C GLU A 177 -13.93 7.55 7.84
N MET A 178 -12.80 7.43 7.15
CA MET A 178 -12.75 6.92 5.78
C MET A 178 -13.18 5.45 5.75
N GLU A 179 -14.19 5.15 4.94
CA GLU A 179 -14.61 3.80 4.67
C GLU A 179 -13.59 3.12 3.75
N ILE A 180 -13.08 1.97 4.17
CA ILE A 180 -12.19 1.13 3.36
C ILE A 180 -12.91 -0.18 3.12
N VAL A 181 -13.48 -0.34 1.93
CA VAL A 181 -14.13 -1.56 1.49
C VAL A 181 -13.06 -2.54 1.02
N LEU A 182 -13.10 -3.74 1.58
CA LEU A 182 -12.11 -4.78 1.31
C LEU A 182 -12.49 -5.60 0.08
N GLY A 183 -11.56 -5.69 -0.86
CA GLY A 183 -11.69 -6.47 -2.09
C GLY A 183 -10.65 -7.58 -2.18
N ILE A 184 -11.04 -8.74 -2.66
CA ILE A 184 -10.13 -9.85 -3.00
C ILE A 184 -10.26 -10.11 -4.49
N ARG A 185 -9.13 -10.19 -5.21
CA ARG A 185 -9.15 -10.46 -6.65
C ARG A 185 -9.61 -11.90 -6.89
N ILE A 186 -10.43 -12.09 -7.94
CA ILE A 186 -11.02 -13.40 -8.28
C ILE A 186 -10.01 -14.54 -8.34
N TRP A 187 -8.82 -14.31 -8.89
CA TRP A 187 -7.75 -15.30 -9.00
C TRP A 187 -7.22 -15.82 -7.66
N HIS A 188 -7.44 -15.08 -6.57
CA HIS A 188 -7.00 -15.45 -5.24
C HIS A 188 -8.14 -15.96 -4.36
N VAL A 189 -9.40 -15.82 -4.78
CA VAL A 189 -10.61 -16.22 -4.03
C VAL A 189 -10.53 -17.67 -3.55
N HIS A 190 -9.99 -18.58 -4.37
CA HIS A 190 -9.83 -19.99 -4.00
C HIS A 190 -8.82 -20.26 -2.86
N GLY A 191 -7.93 -19.31 -2.57
CA GLY A 191 -7.04 -19.36 -1.39
C GLY A 191 -7.72 -18.92 -0.09
N HIS A 192 -8.93 -18.36 -0.17
CA HIS A 192 -9.66 -17.86 0.98
C HIS A 192 -10.70 -18.86 1.50
N GLN A 193 -11.01 -18.73 2.78
CA GLN A 193 -12.05 -19.50 3.46
C GLN A 193 -13.36 -18.69 3.49
N PRO A 194 -14.53 -19.32 3.71
CA PRO A 194 -15.80 -18.61 3.81
C PRO A 194 -15.79 -17.44 4.82
N GLN A 195 -15.09 -17.59 5.95
CA GLN A 195 -14.90 -16.53 6.94
C GLN A 195 -14.02 -15.33 6.49
N CYS A 196 -13.52 -15.35 5.26
CA CYS A 196 -12.75 -14.24 4.68
C CYS A 196 -13.65 -13.20 3.98
N PHE A 197 -14.95 -13.48 3.84
CA PHE A 197 -15.94 -12.66 3.14
C PHE A 197 -16.94 -12.06 4.13
#